data_AF-T2J323-F1
#
_entry.id   AF-T2J323-F1
#
_cell.length_a   1.000
_cell.length_b   1.000
_cell.length_c   1.000
_cell.angle_alpha   90.00
_cell.angle_beta   90.00
_cell.angle_gamma   90.00
#
_symmetry.space_group_name_H-M   'P 1'
#
loop_
_entity.id
_entity.type
_entity.pdbx_description
1 polymer ?
#
loop_
_entity_poly.entity_id
_entity_poly.type
_entity_poly.pdbx_seq_one_letter_code
_entity_poly.pdbx_strand_id
1 'polypeptide(L)'
;MNILLQRWDLSRGIERDEFYHKLPLLDKRKLLSKIAAVTFSEARYFFEIREIQKVIEDYLCTTCNFKEDMETLWLTSEAILKSIEIQHGVLVERSQNIYSFSHLTFQEYFMARYIISSDSQNLDKKSQRIS
;
A
#
# COMPACT_ATOMS: atom_id res chain seq x y z
N MET A 1 -32.33 6.00 14.89
CA MET A 1 -30.91 6.40 14.86
C MET A 1 -30.28 5.83 13.59
N ASN A 2 -30.09 6.70 12.59
CA ASN A 2 -29.38 6.58 11.31
C ASN A 2 -29.08 5.21 10.64
N ILE A 3 -30.11 4.60 10.06
CA ILE A 3 -29.98 3.45 9.13
C ILE A 3 -29.32 3.87 7.80
N LEU A 4 -29.45 5.16 7.42
CA LEU A 4 -28.91 5.70 6.17
C LEU A 4 -27.39 5.89 6.23
N LEU A 5 -26.85 6.44 7.33
CA LEU A 5 -25.39 6.54 7.52
C LEU A 5 -24.75 5.15 7.62
N GLN A 6 -25.38 4.20 8.30
CA GLN A 6 -24.85 2.84 8.37
C GLN A 6 -24.78 2.17 7.00
N ARG A 7 -25.82 2.32 6.16
CA ARG A 7 -25.79 1.81 4.77
C ARG A 7 -24.79 2.56 3.89
N TRP A 8 -24.62 3.86 4.12
CA TRP A 8 -23.63 4.68 3.43
C TRP A 8 -22.21 4.24 3.78
N ASP A 9 -21.90 4.02 5.06
CA ASP A 9 -20.60 3.54 5.53
C ASP A 9 -20.32 2.11 5.04
N LEU A 10 -21.31 1.23 5.06
CA LEU A 10 -21.22 -0.12 4.48
C LEU A 10 -20.97 -0.08 2.97
N SER A 11 -21.69 0.78 2.23
CA SER A 11 -21.50 0.94 0.79
C SER A 11 -20.09 1.43 0.47
N ARG A 12 -19.56 2.36 1.25
CA ARG A 12 -18.19 2.84 1.06
C ARG A 12 -17.16 1.80 1.47
N GLY A 13 -17.42 0.97 2.48
CA GLY A 13 -16.57 -0.18 2.81
C GLY A 13 -16.43 -1.17 1.64
N ILE A 14 -17.55 -1.48 0.98
CA ILE A 14 -17.59 -2.36 -0.20
C ILE A 14 -16.88 -1.72 -1.40
N GLU A 15 -17.13 -0.44 -1.68
CA GLU A 15 -16.51 0.28 -2.79
C GLU A 15 -14.99 0.43 -2.60
N ARG A 16 -14.51 0.61 -1.36
CA ARG A 16 -13.08 0.69 -1.03
C ARG A 16 -12.38 -0.66 -1.16
N ASP A 17 -13.04 -1.76 -0.80
CA ASP A 17 -12.50 -3.11 -1.04
C ASP A 17 -12.41 -3.40 -2.56
N GLU A 18 -13.43 -2.99 -3.32
CA GLU A 18 -13.39 -3.06 -4.79
C GLU A 18 -12.29 -2.18 -5.40
N PHE A 19 -11.92 -1.06 -4.77
CA PHE A 19 -10.85 -0.19 -5.27
C PHE A 19 -9.52 -0.94 -5.37
N TYR A 20 -9.11 -1.65 -4.30
CA TYR A 20 -7.90 -2.48 -4.36
C TYR A 20 -8.06 -3.61 -5.37
N HIS A 21 -9.24 -4.21 -5.46
CA HIS A 21 -9.51 -5.28 -6.41
C HIS A 21 -9.29 -4.84 -7.87
N LYS A 22 -9.75 -3.64 -8.22
CA LYS A 22 -9.64 -3.02 -9.55
C LYS A 22 -8.25 -2.44 -9.85
N LEU A 23 -7.37 -2.32 -8.86
CA LEU A 23 -6.03 -1.79 -9.06
C LEU A 23 -5.24 -2.70 -10.03
N PRO A 24 -4.64 -2.17 -11.10
CA PRO A 24 -3.87 -2.97 -12.04
C PRO A 24 -2.77 -3.77 -11.33
N LEU A 25 -2.47 -4.99 -11.80
CA LEU A 25 -1.44 -5.85 -11.20
C LEU A 25 -0.07 -5.17 -11.11
N LEU A 26 0.26 -4.31 -12.08
CA LEU A 26 1.49 -3.51 -12.03
C LEU A 26 1.49 -2.55 -10.83
N ASP A 27 0.38 -1.89 -10.57
CA ASP A 27 0.23 -0.91 -9.50
C ASP A 27 0.15 -1.58 -8.12
N LYS A 28 -0.50 -2.73 -8.00
CA LYS A 28 -0.39 -3.60 -6.81
C LYS A 28 1.06 -3.93 -6.49
N ARG A 29 1.85 -4.35 -7.48
CA ARG A 29 3.27 -4.64 -7.31
C ARG A 29 4.09 -3.40 -6.93
N LYS A 30 3.80 -2.23 -7.50
CA LYS A 30 4.46 -0.97 -7.12
C LYS A 30 4.16 -0.62 -5.66
N LEU A 31 2.91 -0.72 -5.24
CA LEU A 31 2.49 -0.46 -3.86
C LEU A 31 3.23 -1.39 -2.89
N LEU A 32 3.22 -2.70 -3.16
CA LEU A 32 3.95 -3.68 -2.34
C LEU A 32 5.47 -3.44 -2.33
N SER A 33 6.04 -2.98 -3.44
CA SER A 33 7.46 -2.58 -3.51
C SER A 33 7.77 -1.37 -2.64
N LYS A 34 6.89 -0.36 -2.61
CA LYS A 34 7.03 0.78 -1.69
C LYS A 34 6.92 0.37 -0.23
N ILE A 35 5.96 -0.51 0.10
CA ILE A 35 5.80 -1.04 1.47
C ILE A 35 7.06 -1.78 1.89
N ALA A 36 7.59 -2.65 1.04
CA ALA A 36 8.85 -3.35 1.30
C ALA A 36 9.99 -2.36 1.55
N ALA A 37 10.15 -1.34 0.70
CA ALA A 37 11.23 -0.36 0.85
C ALA A 37 11.20 0.41 2.17
N VAL A 38 10.01 0.79 2.65
CA VAL A 38 9.86 1.50 3.94
C VAL A 38 10.10 0.55 5.12
N THR A 39 9.71 -0.72 4.99
CA THR A 39 9.80 -1.71 6.07
C THR A 39 11.12 -2.49 6.09
N PHE A 40 11.94 -2.41 5.04
CA PHE A 40 13.20 -3.16 4.88
C PHE A 40 14.40 -2.59 5.68
N SER A 41 14.17 -1.66 6.61
CA SER A 41 15.24 -1.13 7.45
C SER A 41 15.73 -2.15 8.48
N GLU A 42 17.05 -2.30 8.65
CA GLU A 42 17.68 -3.04 9.76
C GLU A 42 17.15 -4.45 10.03
N ALA A 43 16.79 -5.20 8.97
CA ALA A 43 16.20 -6.54 9.08
C ALA A 43 14.93 -6.60 9.95
N ARG A 44 14.16 -5.51 9.98
CA ARG A 44 12.85 -5.47 10.67
C ARG A 44 11.86 -6.42 9.99
N TYR A 45 11.53 -7.50 10.70
CA TYR A 45 10.49 -8.45 10.30
C TYR A 45 9.08 -7.97 10.66
N PHE A 46 8.96 -7.06 11.63
CA PHE A 46 7.69 -6.56 12.15
C PHE A 46 7.63 -5.04 12.07
N PHE A 47 6.46 -4.53 11.70
CA PHE A 47 6.21 -3.10 11.49
C PHE A 47 4.80 -2.73 11.93
N GLU A 48 4.62 -1.47 12.32
CA GLU A 48 3.32 -0.98 12.77
C GLU A 48 2.37 -0.78 11.60
N ILE A 49 1.08 -1.00 11.83
CA ILE A 49 0.02 -0.78 10.85
C ILE A 49 0.05 0.64 10.28
N ARG A 50 0.40 1.64 11.11
CA ARG A 50 0.49 3.05 10.71
C ARG A 50 1.60 3.30 9.69
N GLU A 51 2.72 2.56 9.76
CA GLU A 51 3.79 2.66 8.76
C GLU A 51 3.27 2.22 7.38
N ILE A 52 2.46 1.16 7.32
CA ILE A 52 1.90 0.66 6.06
C ILE A 52 0.79 1.58 5.55
N GLN A 53 -0.12 2.00 6.43
CA GLN A 53 -1.23 2.91 6.08
C GLN A 53 -0.68 4.19 5.45
N LYS A 54 0.36 4.79 6.04
CA LYS A 54 0.99 5.98 5.47
C LYS A 54 1.54 5.75 4.07
N VAL A 55 2.17 4.60 3.81
CA VAL A 55 2.65 4.25 2.46
C VAL A 55 1.49 4.09 1.46
N ILE A 56 0.37 3.51 1.90
CA ILE A 56 -0.83 3.37 1.06
C ILE A 56 -1.43 4.74 0.77
N GLU A 57 -1.56 5.61 1.79
CA GLU A 57 -2.07 6.97 1.65
C GLU A 57 -1.23 7.80 0.68
N ASP A 58 0.10 7.78 0.86
CA ASP A 58 1.04 8.44 -0.04
C ASP A 58 0.92 7.89 -1.47
N TYR A 59 0.71 6.59 -1.64
CA TYR A 59 0.51 5.96 -2.94
C TYR A 59 -0.79 6.42 -3.60
N LEU A 60 -1.90 6.47 -2.86
CA LEU A 60 -3.19 6.93 -3.35
C LEU A 60 -3.13 8.38 -3.83
N CYS A 61 -2.54 9.26 -3.02
CA CYS A 61 -2.41 10.68 -3.34
C CYS A 61 -1.49 10.90 -4.56
N THR A 62 -0.33 10.23 -4.59
CA THR A 62 0.70 10.48 -5.63
C THR A 62 0.44 9.76 -6.95
N THR A 63 -0.08 8.54 -6.91
CA THR A 63 -0.18 7.65 -8.09
C THR A 63 -1.61 7.54 -8.58
N CYS A 64 -2.58 7.43 -7.68
CA CYS A 64 -3.99 7.34 -8.04
C CYS A 64 -4.69 8.70 -8.13
N ASN A 65 -3.99 9.80 -7.84
CA ASN A 65 -4.53 11.15 -7.82
C ASN A 65 -5.81 11.23 -6.96
N PHE A 66 -5.81 10.53 -5.82
CA PHE A 66 -6.90 10.52 -4.87
C PHE A 66 -7.02 11.88 -4.17
N LYS A 67 -8.20 12.50 -4.20
CA LYS A 67 -8.43 13.90 -3.75
C LYS A 67 -9.52 14.05 -2.69
N GLU A 68 -9.95 12.94 -2.10
CA GLU A 68 -10.96 12.97 -1.04
C GLU A 68 -10.37 13.52 0.27
N ASP A 69 -11.24 13.74 1.25
CA ASP A 69 -10.87 14.22 2.57
C ASP A 69 -10.00 13.23 3.37
N MET A 70 -9.40 13.71 4.46
CA MET A 70 -8.45 12.93 5.28
C MET A 70 -9.08 11.69 5.92
N GLU A 71 -10.34 11.75 6.34
CA GLU A 71 -11.04 10.61 6.95
C GLU A 71 -11.31 9.53 5.89
N THR A 72 -11.77 9.95 4.70
CA THR A 72 -11.96 9.03 3.57
C THR A 72 -10.64 8.41 3.12
N LEU A 73 -9.54 9.17 3.08
CA LEU A 73 -8.21 8.67 2.75
C LEU A 73 -7.75 7.59 3.75
N TRP A 74 -7.91 7.85 5.06
CA TRP A 74 -7.54 6.90 6.10
C TRP A 74 -8.39 5.62 6.06
N LEU A 75 -9.72 5.73 5.92
CA LEU A 75 -10.59 4.55 5.78
C LEU A 75 -10.27 3.73 4.52
N THR A 76 -9.87 4.41 3.44
CA THR A 76 -9.47 3.74 2.20
C THR A 76 -8.12 3.03 2.37
N SER A 77 -7.19 3.61 3.12
CA SER A 77 -5.89 2.99 3.40
C SER A 77 -6.04 1.73 4.26
N GLU A 78 -6.93 1.77 5.26
CA GLU A 78 -7.28 0.61 6.08
C GLU A 78 -7.93 -0.51 5.24
N ALA A 79 -8.91 -0.17 4.41
CA ALA A 79 -9.58 -1.13 3.54
C ALA A 79 -8.59 -1.83 2.59
N ILE A 80 -7.71 -1.06 1.93
CA ILE A 80 -6.67 -1.61 1.04
C ILE A 80 -5.74 -2.55 1.79
N LEU A 81 -5.31 -2.21 3.01
CA LEU A 81 -4.45 -3.09 3.80
C LEU A 81 -5.16 -4.42 4.10
N LYS A 82 -6.44 -4.38 4.49
CA LYS A 82 -7.24 -5.59 4.71
C LYS A 82 -7.43 -6.39 3.42
N SER A 83 -7.62 -5.73 2.26
CA SER A 83 -7.67 -6.43 0.97
C SER A 83 -6.35 -7.11 0.62
N ILE A 84 -5.20 -6.50 0.93
CA ILE A 84 -3.86 -7.10 0.72
C ILE A 84 -3.70 -8.37 1.58
N GLU A 85 -4.13 -8.31 2.84
CA GLU A 85 -4.11 -9.44 3.78
C GLU A 85 -4.96 -10.61 3.26
N ILE A 86 -6.21 -10.33 2.86
CA ILE A 86 -7.19 -11.36 2.46
C ILE A 86 -6.90 -11.94 1.07
N GLN A 87 -6.57 -11.11 0.07
CA GLN A 87 -6.47 -11.57 -1.33
C GLN A 87 -5.15 -12.27 -1.64
N HIS A 88 -4.05 -11.82 -1.04
CA HIS A 88 -2.72 -12.25 -1.45
C HIS A 88 -1.94 -12.94 -0.33
N GLY A 89 -2.35 -12.75 0.93
CA GLY A 89 -1.61 -13.26 2.07
C GLY A 89 -0.15 -12.82 2.07
N VAL A 90 0.17 -11.69 1.42
CA VAL A 90 1.55 -11.17 1.29
C VAL A 90 1.93 -10.41 2.56
N LEU A 91 0.98 -9.69 3.15
CA LEU A 91 1.09 -9.07 4.46
C LEU A 91 0.14 -9.79 5.42
N VAL A 92 0.56 -9.95 6.66
CA VAL A 92 -0.20 -10.64 7.71
C VAL A 92 -0.09 -9.89 9.03
N GLU A 93 -1.18 -9.82 9.77
CA GLU A 93 -1.20 -9.32 11.14
C GLU A 93 -0.60 -10.38 12.08
N ARG A 94 0.40 -9.98 12.89
CA ARG A 94 1.17 -10.87 13.78
C ARG A 94 0.81 -10.68 15.25
N SER A 95 0.47 -9.46 15.61
CA SER A 95 -0.16 -9.08 16.87
C SER A 95 -0.96 -7.80 16.61
N GLN A 96 -1.74 -7.35 17.60
CA GLN A 96 -2.57 -6.15 17.44
C GLN A 96 -1.76 -4.97 16.87
N ASN A 97 -2.17 -4.49 15.70
CA ASN A 97 -1.53 -3.38 14.96
C ASN A 97 -0.08 -3.61 14.51
N ILE A 98 0.42 -4.85 14.56
CA ILE A 98 1.75 -5.24 14.11
C ILE A 98 1.63 -6.22 12.96
N TYR A 99 2.32 -5.92 11.88
CA TYR A 99 2.26 -6.66 10.63
C TYR A 99 3.65 -7.15 10.25
N SER A 100 3.68 -8.17 9.39
CA SER A 100 4.88 -8.60 8.68
C SER A 100 4.53 -8.96 7.24
N PHE A 101 5.55 -9.12 6.39
CA PHE A 101 5.37 -9.97 5.22
C PHE A 101 5.13 -11.42 5.66
N SER A 102 4.33 -12.17 4.92
CA SER A 102 4.09 -13.59 5.22
C SER A 102 5.35 -14.43 5.12
N HIS A 103 6.23 -14.08 4.17
CA HIS A 103 7.54 -14.68 3.97
C HIS A 103 8.59 -13.60 3.71
N LEU A 104 9.79 -13.78 4.28
CA LEU A 104 10.95 -12.90 4.05
C LEU A 104 11.29 -12.79 2.56
N THR A 105 11.17 -13.88 1.81
CA THR A 105 11.41 -13.90 0.36
C THR A 105 10.51 -12.95 -0.41
N PHE A 106 9.27 -12.71 0.04
CA PHE A 106 8.41 -11.68 -0.56
C PHE A 106 8.91 -10.27 -0.26
N GLN A 107 9.30 -10.01 0.99
CA GLN A 107 9.87 -8.72 1.38
C GLN A 107 11.14 -8.41 0.56
N GLU A 108 12.05 -9.37 0.45
CA GLU A 108 13.29 -9.26 -0.34
C GLU A 108 13.00 -9.07 -1.83
N TYR A 109 12.06 -9.84 -2.39
CA TYR A 109 11.65 -9.71 -3.79
C TYR A 109 11.10 -8.32 -4.10
N PHE A 110 10.19 -7.81 -3.27
CA PHE A 110 9.59 -6.50 -3.46
C PHE A 110 10.58 -5.35 -3.21
N MET A 111 11.53 -5.53 -2.28
CA MET A 111 12.64 -4.60 -2.09
C MET A 111 13.55 -4.55 -3.32
N ALA A 112 13.97 -5.70 -3.84
CA ALA A 112 14.78 -5.76 -5.06
C ALA A 112 14.06 -5.09 -6.25
N ARG A 113 12.75 -5.32 -6.37
CA ARG A 113 11.90 -4.66 -7.37
C ARG A 113 11.85 -3.15 -7.19
N TYR A 114 11.78 -2.67 -5.96
CA TYR A 114 11.84 -1.25 -5.65
C TYR A 114 13.15 -0.63 -6.14
N ILE A 115 14.28 -1.24 -5.78
CA ILE A 115 15.63 -0.78 -6.17
C ILE A 115 15.75 -0.66 -7.69
N ILE A 116 15.38 -1.71 -8.44
CA ILE A 116 15.43 -1.70 -9.91
C ILE A 116 14.58 -0.57 -10.50
N SER A 117 13.39 -0.33 -9.92
CA SER A 117 12.50 0.74 -10.37
C SER A 117 13.02 2.13 -10.03
N SER A 118 13.66 2.31 -8.88
CA SER A 118 14.27 3.58 -8.47
C SER A 118 15.55 3.88 -9.25
N ASP A 119 16.35 2.86 -9.56
CA ASP A 119 17.57 3.00 -10.36
C ASP A 119 17.23 3.36 -11.80
N SER A 120 16.19 2.75 -12.37
CA SER A 120 15.68 3.13 -13.70
C SER A 120 15.22 4.60 -13.73
N GLN A 121 14.48 5.04 -12.71
CA GLN A 121 14.08 6.46 -12.54
C GLN A 121 15.27 7.42 -12.37
N ASN A 122 16.34 6.97 -11.72
CA ASN A 122 17.57 7.76 -11.56
C ASN A 122 18.39 7.83 -12.86
N LEU A 123 18.40 6.78 -13.66
CA LEU A 123 19.04 6.78 -14.99
C LEU A 123 18.30 7.71 -15.96
N ASP A 124 16.97 7.72 -15.95
CA ASP A 124 16.15 8.62 -16.79
C ASP A 124 16.34 10.10 -16.41
N LYS A 125 16.40 10.40 -15.11
CA LYS A 125 16.70 11.76 -14.60
C LYS A 125 18.13 12.21 -14.90
N LYS A 126 19.07 11.27 -15.03
CA LYS A 126 20.47 11.59 -15.37
C LYS A 126 20.60 11.91 -16.86
N SER A 127 19.91 11.20 -17.75
CA SER A 127 19.89 11.54 -19.19
C SER A 127 19.20 12.87 -19.50
N GLN A 128 18.17 13.27 -18.75
CA GLN A 128 17.48 14.56 -18.94
C GLN A 128 18.23 15.79 -18.38
N ARG A 129 19.31 15.59 -17.62
CA ARG A 129 20.15 16.68 -17.09
C ARG A 129 21.37 17.00 -17.95
N ILE A 130 21.60 16.25 -19.02
CA ILE A 130 22.77 16.37 -19.90
C ILE A 130 22.33 16.75 -21.33
N SER A 131 21.13 17.31 -21.48
CA SER A 131 20.58 17.85 -22.74
C SER A 131 20.11 19.28 -22.54
#